data_AF-C4PDK0-F1
#
_entry.id   AF-C4PDK0-F1
#
_cell.length_a   1.000
_cell.length_b   1.000
_cell.length_c   1.000
_cell.angle_alpha   90.00
_cell.angle_beta   90.00
_cell.angle_gamma   90.00
#
_symmetry.space_group_name_H-M   'P 1'
#
loop_
_entity.id
_entity.type
_entity.pdbx_description
1 polymer ?
#
loop_
_entity_poly.entity_id
_entity_poly.type
_entity_poly.pdbx_seq_one_letter_code
_entity_poly.pdbx_strand_id
1 'polypeptide(L)'
;YDWDVGNEAIADEGDKYLRDTPARKAIGDDYLIQAFKFAQAASPNTQLYYNDYNIEQPYKRAKGLRLIKELKEAGVKLDGIGIQSH
;
A
#
# COMPACT_ATOMS: atom_id res chain seq x y z
N TYR A 1 -7.10 -10.90 -13.93
CA TYR A 1 -7.51 -10.84 -12.52
C TYR A 1 -6.52 -9.93 -11.80
N ASP A 2 -6.89 -9.35 -10.68
CA ASP A 2 -6.16 -8.33 -9.91
C ASP A 2 -5.58 -8.90 -8.60
N TRP A 3 -4.64 -8.18 -7.98
CA TRP A 3 -4.07 -8.52 -6.67
C TRP A 3 -4.02 -7.32 -5.74
N ASP A 4 -4.45 -7.52 -4.50
CA ASP A 4 -4.13 -6.66 -3.38
C ASP A 4 -2.71 -6.96 -2.91
N VAL A 5 -1.73 -6.23 -3.43
CA VAL A 5 -0.31 -6.45 -3.14
C VAL A 5 0.03 -6.07 -1.70
N GLY A 6 -0.63 -5.03 -1.20
CA GLY A 6 -0.60 -4.65 0.21
C GLY A 6 -2.01 -4.51 0.75
N ASN A 7 -2.25 -5.03 1.95
CA ASN A 7 -3.52 -4.94 2.65
C ASN A 7 -3.32 -4.30 4.03
N GLU A 8 -4.08 -3.24 4.34
CA GLU A 8 -4.19 -2.65 5.68
C GLU A 8 -2.85 -2.27 6.34
N ALA A 9 -1.90 -1.79 5.55
CA ALA A 9 -0.57 -1.44 6.01
C ALA A 9 -0.52 -0.11 6.79
N ILE A 10 -1.48 0.77 6.57
CA ILE A 10 -1.53 2.11 7.18
C ILE A 10 -2.08 2.01 8.61
N ALA A 11 -1.44 2.72 9.54
CA ALA A 11 -1.89 2.76 10.92
C ALA A 11 -3.10 3.71 11.09
N ASP A 12 -4.09 3.28 11.87
CA ASP A 12 -5.34 4.03 12.09
C ASP A 12 -5.16 5.25 12.99
N GLU A 13 -4.37 5.13 14.06
CA GLU A 13 -4.32 6.14 15.13
C GLU A 13 -3.00 6.92 15.18
N GLY A 14 -3.11 8.19 15.58
CA GLY A 14 -2.00 9.10 15.82
C GLY A 14 -1.14 9.37 14.59
N ASP A 15 0.09 9.81 14.84
CA ASP A 15 1.04 10.22 13.80
C ASP A 15 1.79 9.04 13.17
N LYS A 16 1.53 7.80 13.61
CA LYS A 16 2.16 6.61 13.04
C LYS A 16 1.71 6.45 11.59
N TYR A 17 2.66 6.33 10.68
CA TYR A 17 2.36 6.18 9.27
C TYR A 17 1.95 4.73 8.92
N LEU A 18 2.87 3.80 9.04
CA LEU A 18 2.65 2.38 8.77
C LEU A 18 2.47 1.59 10.08
N ARG A 19 1.80 0.45 10.01
CA ARG A 19 1.71 -0.53 11.10
C ARG A 19 3.06 -1.19 11.34
N ASP A 20 3.22 -1.74 12.54
CA ASP A 20 4.42 -2.50 12.90
C ASP A 20 4.22 -3.99 12.53
N THR A 21 4.50 -4.34 11.28
CA THR A 21 4.30 -5.70 10.73
C THR A 21 5.62 -6.46 10.62
N PRO A 22 5.62 -7.81 10.61
CA PRO A 22 6.85 -8.58 10.39
C PRO A 22 7.59 -8.21 9.10
N ALA A 23 6.85 -7.96 8.00
CA ALA A 23 7.43 -7.53 6.73
C ALA A 23 8.17 -6.19 6.86
N ARG A 24 7.55 -5.22 7.54
CA ARG A 24 8.18 -3.93 7.83
C ARG A 24 9.40 -4.06 8.74
N LYS A 25 9.35 -4.92 9.76
CA LYS A 25 10.51 -5.17 10.64
C LYS A 25 11.69 -5.78 9.88
N ALA A 26 11.40 -6.66 8.92
CA ALA A 26 12.43 -7.38 8.17
C ALA A 26 13.06 -6.52 7.06
N ILE A 27 12.26 -5.73 6.34
CA ILE A 27 12.70 -5.00 5.15
C ILE A 27 12.94 -3.51 5.44
N GLY A 28 12.09 -2.91 6.28
CA GLY A 28 12.07 -1.47 6.53
C GLY A 28 10.80 -0.81 5.99
N ASP A 29 10.77 0.52 6.02
CA ASP A 29 9.61 1.32 5.61
C ASP A 29 9.32 1.25 4.10
N ASP A 30 10.28 0.81 3.29
CA ASP A 30 10.12 0.65 1.83
C ASP A 30 9.53 -0.72 1.43
N TYR A 31 9.12 -1.57 2.38
CA TYR A 31 8.66 -2.92 2.10
C TYR A 31 7.48 -2.98 1.11
N LEU A 32 6.59 -2.00 1.12
CA LEU A 32 5.48 -1.90 0.16
C LEU A 32 6.01 -1.62 -1.25
N ILE A 33 6.99 -0.72 -1.39
CA ILE A 33 7.65 -0.47 -2.69
C ILE A 33 8.27 -1.76 -3.23
N GLN A 34 8.97 -2.51 -2.37
CA GLN A 34 9.56 -3.80 -2.75
C GLN A 34 8.49 -4.81 -3.15
N ALA A 35 7.41 -4.93 -2.38
CA ALA A 35 6.29 -5.83 -2.69
C ALA A 35 5.68 -5.53 -4.07
N PHE A 36 5.43 -4.26 -4.40
CA PHE A 36 4.92 -3.87 -5.71
C PHE A 36 5.92 -4.12 -6.84
N LYS A 37 7.23 -3.89 -6.64
CA LYS A 37 8.26 -4.26 -7.62
C LYS A 37 8.27 -5.75 -7.90
N PHE A 38 8.20 -6.58 -6.85
CA PHE A 38 8.19 -8.02 -6.98
C PHE A 38 6.90 -8.53 -7.64
N ALA A 39 5.74 -8.00 -7.26
CA ALA A 39 4.47 -8.36 -7.89
C ALA A 39 4.45 -7.99 -9.38
N GLN A 40 4.96 -6.82 -9.75
CA GLN A 40 5.08 -6.39 -11.14
C GLN A 40 6.02 -7.30 -11.95
N ALA A 41 7.15 -7.72 -11.36
CA ALA A 41 8.09 -8.62 -12.02
C ALA A 41 7.52 -10.05 -12.18
N ALA A 42 6.80 -10.53 -11.16
CA ALA A 42 6.25 -11.89 -11.14
C ALA A 42 4.99 -12.03 -12.01
N SER A 43 4.15 -10.99 -12.09
CA SER A 43 2.93 -10.99 -12.89
C SER A 43 2.70 -9.64 -13.58
N PRO A 44 3.42 -9.34 -14.68
CA PRO A 44 3.39 -8.03 -15.33
C PRO A 44 2.00 -7.63 -15.88
N ASN A 45 1.17 -8.62 -16.20
CA ASN A 45 -0.16 -8.42 -16.78
C ASN A 45 -1.29 -8.36 -15.73
N THR A 46 -1.00 -8.63 -14.45
CA THR A 46 -1.96 -8.50 -13.35
C THR A 46 -2.12 -7.03 -12.97
N GLN A 47 -3.34 -6.60 -12.65
CA GLN A 47 -3.55 -5.27 -12.06
C GLN A 47 -3.20 -5.30 -10.57
N LEU A 48 -2.41 -4.32 -10.12
CA LEU A 48 -1.88 -4.29 -8.77
C LEU A 48 -2.55 -3.17 -7.95
N TYR A 49 -3.14 -3.57 -6.83
CA TYR A 49 -3.90 -2.71 -5.94
C TYR A 49 -3.26 -2.64 -4.55
N TYR A 50 -3.46 -1.49 -3.89
CA TYR A 50 -3.35 -1.39 -2.43
C TYR A 50 -4.77 -1.35 -1.85
N ASN A 51 -5.06 -2.20 -0.87
CA ASN A 51 -6.40 -2.32 -0.28
C ASN A 51 -6.39 -1.97 1.22
N ASP A 52 -7.39 -1.22 1.69
CA ASP A 52 -7.46 -0.79 3.08
C ASP A 52 -8.89 -0.36 3.49
N TYR A 53 -9.19 -0.48 4.78
CA TYR A 53 -10.42 0.06 5.38
C TYR A 53 -10.19 1.46 5.95
N ASN A 54 -11.28 2.22 6.14
CA ASN A 54 -11.26 3.60 6.63
C ASN A 54 -10.36 4.56 5.84
N ILE A 55 -9.81 4.15 4.68
CA ILE A 55 -8.87 4.95 3.91
C ILE A 55 -9.52 6.22 3.34
N GLU A 56 -10.84 6.17 3.19
CA GLU A 56 -11.68 7.30 2.84
C GLU A 56 -11.89 8.30 3.99
N GLN A 57 -11.67 7.89 5.25
CA GLN A 57 -11.84 8.76 6.41
C GLN A 57 -10.75 9.84 6.50
N PRO A 58 -11.09 11.09 6.89
CA PRO A 58 -10.13 12.20 6.91
C PRO A 58 -8.83 11.92 7.67
N TYR A 59 -8.91 11.18 8.78
CA TYR A 59 -7.75 10.90 9.64
C TYR A 59 -6.73 9.91 9.02
N LYS A 60 -7.17 9.03 8.10
CA LYS A 60 -6.33 8.02 7.45
C LYS A 60 -5.97 8.39 6.01
N ARG A 61 -6.83 9.15 5.33
CA ARG A 61 -6.69 9.56 3.93
C ARG A 61 -5.34 10.20 3.62
N ALA A 62 -4.82 11.07 4.50
CA ALA A 62 -3.52 11.72 4.29
C ALA A 62 -2.37 10.71 4.19
N LYS A 63 -2.39 9.66 5.02
CA LYS A 63 -1.42 8.56 4.98
C LYS A 63 -1.58 7.72 3.71
N GLY A 64 -2.83 7.48 3.27
CA GLY A 64 -3.13 6.82 2.00
C GLY A 64 -2.55 7.58 0.80
N LEU A 65 -2.79 8.89 0.73
CA LEU A 65 -2.24 9.75 -0.32
C LEU A 65 -0.70 9.78 -0.30
N ARG A 66 -0.09 9.77 0.89
CA ARG A 66 1.36 9.63 1.05
C ARG A 66 1.88 8.33 0.43
N LEU A 67 1.25 7.19 0.73
CA LEU A 67 1.65 5.89 0.16
C LEU A 67 1.54 5.89 -1.37
N ILE A 68 0.43 6.38 -1.90
CA ILE A 68 0.21 6.47 -3.35
C ILE A 68 1.32 7.29 -4.01
N LYS A 69 1.70 8.41 -3.39
CA LYS A 69 2.78 9.27 -3.89
C LYS A 69 4.13 8.54 -3.86
N GLU A 70 4.49 7.91 -2.74
CA GLU A 70 5.75 7.16 -2.60
C GLU A 70 5.86 6.02 -3.62
N LEU A 71 4.78 5.26 -3.85
CA LEU A 71 4.74 4.21 -4.86
C LEU A 71 4.93 4.77 -6.28
N LYS A 72 4.22 5.85 -6.63
CA LYS A 72 4.35 6.50 -7.93
C LYS A 72 5.76 7.06 -8.16
N GLU A 73 6.35 7.71 -7.17
CA GLU A 73 7.72 8.25 -7.23
C GLU A 73 8.77 7.14 -7.35
N ALA A 74 8.52 5.97 -6.76
CA ALA A 74 9.38 4.80 -6.90
C ALA A 74 9.25 4.08 -8.26
N GLY A 75 8.35 4.53 -9.13
CA GLY A 75 8.15 3.98 -10.48
C GLY A 75 7.50 2.60 -10.50
N VAL A 76 6.81 2.20 -9.43
CA VAL A 76 6.14 0.90 -9.38
C VAL A 76 4.74 0.97 -10.00
N LYS A 77 4.30 -0.14 -10.60
CA LYS A 77 2.95 -0.26 -11.14
C LYS A 77 1.92 -0.26 -10.00
N LEU A 78 1.05 0.75 -9.96
CA LEU A 78 -0.09 0.84 -9.05
C LEU A 78 -1.32 1.16 -9.91
N ASP A 79 -2.14 0.15 -10.16
CA ASP A 79 -3.28 0.23 -11.06
C ASP A 79 -4.54 0.75 -10.36
N GLY A 80 -4.64 0.59 -9.04
CA GLY A 80 -5.74 1.18 -8.28
C GLY A 80 -5.63 1.06 -6.77
N ILE A 81 -6.67 1.54 -6.11
CA ILE A 81 -6.83 1.54 -4.65
C ILE A 81 -8.16 0.85 -4.32
N GLY A 82 -8.07 -0.22 -3.53
CA GLY A 82 -9.23 -0.90 -2.96
C GLY A 82 -9.71 -0.15 -1.72
N ILE A 83 -10.95 0.33 -1.78
CA ILE A 83 -11.65 0.90 -0.61
C ILE A 83 -12.59 -0.18 -0.10
N GLN A 84 -12.23 -0.84 1.00
CA GLN A 84 -13.01 -1.96 1.54
C GLN A 84 -14.47 -1.59 1.84
N SER A 85 -14.72 -0.32 2.20
CA SER A 85 -16.06 0.25 2.37
C SER A 85 -16.92 -0.47 3.43
N HIS A 86 -16.29 -0.81 4.55
CA HIS A 86 -16.98 -1.31 5.75
C HIS A 86 -17.85 -0.23 6.42
#